data_AF-A0A9X0TQM9-F1
#
_entry.id   AF-A0A9X0TQM9-F1
#
_cell.length_a   1.000
_cell.length_b   1.000
_cell.length_c   1.000
_cell.angle_alpha   90.00
_cell.angle_beta   90.00
_cell.angle_gamma   90.00
#
_symmetry.space_group_name_H-M   'P 1'
#
loop_
_entity.id
_entity.type
_entity.pdbx_description
1 polymer ?
#
loop_
_entity_poly.entity_id
_entity_poly.type
_entity_poly.pdbx_seq_one_letter_code
_entity_poly.pdbx_strand_id
1 'polypeptide(L)'
;MKISEQQTYLDMAGRRVFIVRREKLMDQTTRRQDQFWTYIGYQVDRDGNRIGEPRGWKSDGRDWTGDMDGNIIREADIGMSITEPQAVILERLIEAMETDMALPIATGPKLFGNAWPETSSTSTETRGHETVELVAGEEHITRQRHAAVNDLTERRAKCSRPRIGRMEEAFSWVSLVFDDEDRKVLLAYAEVKAKGWEFKRFIENRNRRLPHKNAWVKRTILRKITKTLQEVEMKLRKRAIILRDCAGLHVSHEEAKHSCKSITSTVCGRDEEINRHASPMNSPANITTAAEREARRRAKLEAA
;
A
#
# COMPACT_ATOMS: atom_id res chain seq x y z
N MET A 1 2.58 -10.54 5.32
CA MET A 1 2.76 -10.24 6.76
C MET A 1 2.77 -11.56 7.53
N LYS A 2 3.59 -11.78 8.58
CA LYS A 2 3.45 -12.99 9.43
C LYS A 2 2.54 -12.65 10.62
N ILE A 3 1.35 -13.22 10.64
CA ILE A 3 0.43 -13.10 11.78
C ILE A 3 0.73 -14.27 12.73
N SER A 4 0.85 -13.95 14.00
CA SER A 4 1.08 -14.86 15.12
C SER A 4 -0.14 -14.86 16.03
N GLU A 5 -0.45 -16.03 16.60
CA GLU A 5 -1.47 -16.21 17.62
C GLU A 5 -1.05 -15.54 18.93
N GLN A 6 -2.04 -15.22 19.77
CA GLN A 6 -1.89 -14.58 21.08
C GLN A 6 -1.18 -13.22 21.03
N GLN A 7 -1.33 -12.51 19.91
CA GLN A 7 -0.78 -11.18 19.72
C GLN A 7 -1.86 -10.19 19.36
N THR A 8 -1.68 -8.95 19.83
CA THR A 8 -2.52 -7.81 19.47
C THR A 8 -1.95 -7.13 18.23
N TYR A 9 -2.84 -6.69 17.37
CA TYR A 9 -2.56 -5.91 16.17
C TYR A 9 -3.50 -4.71 16.12
N LEU A 10 -3.29 -3.81 15.17
CA LEU A 10 -4.27 -2.79 14.81
C LEU A 10 -4.91 -3.20 13.48
N ASP A 11 -6.18 -2.90 13.28
CA ASP A 11 -6.72 -2.91 11.92
C ASP A 11 -6.55 -1.55 11.23
N MET A 12 -6.92 -1.45 9.94
CA MET A 12 -6.86 -0.22 9.17
C MET A 12 -7.73 0.89 9.75
N ALA A 13 -8.79 0.53 10.49
CA ALA A 13 -9.63 1.46 11.22
C ALA A 13 -9.03 1.87 12.59
N GLY A 14 -7.81 1.43 12.93
CA GLY A 14 -7.13 1.75 14.18
C GLY A 14 -7.65 0.99 15.41
N ARG A 15 -8.48 -0.04 15.22
CA ARG A 15 -9.00 -0.86 16.32
C ARG A 15 -7.98 -1.91 16.74
N ARG A 16 -7.81 -2.12 18.04
CA ARG A 16 -6.94 -3.19 18.55
C ARG A 16 -7.62 -4.54 18.39
N VAL A 17 -6.91 -5.49 17.80
CA VAL A 17 -7.40 -6.83 17.48
C VAL A 17 -6.49 -7.86 18.10
N PHE A 18 -7.02 -8.72 18.96
CA PHE A 18 -6.27 -9.83 19.54
C PHE A 18 -6.54 -11.12 18.77
N ILE A 19 -5.48 -11.72 18.23
CA ILE A 19 -5.57 -12.97 17.46
C ILE A 19 -5.52 -14.16 18.42
N VAL A 20 -6.58 -14.97 18.42
CA VAL A 20 -6.75 -16.09 19.33
C VAL A 20 -6.14 -17.36 18.77
N ARG A 21 -6.48 -17.69 17.52
CA ARG A 21 -6.09 -18.95 16.87
C ARG A 21 -6.02 -18.79 15.37
N ARG A 22 -5.29 -19.68 14.70
CA ARG A 22 -5.34 -19.83 13.24
C ARG A 22 -6.01 -21.13 12.84
N GLU A 23 -6.75 -21.08 11.75
CA GLU A 23 -7.42 -22.21 11.12
C GLU A 23 -6.97 -22.31 9.67
N LYS A 24 -6.85 -23.54 9.18
CA LYS A 24 -6.53 -23.78 7.77
C LYS A 24 -7.84 -23.99 7.03
N LEU A 25 -8.17 -23.07 6.14
CA LEU A 25 -9.41 -23.14 5.36
C LEU A 25 -9.07 -23.56 3.92
N MET A 26 -9.94 -24.40 3.38
CA MET A 26 -9.85 -24.88 2.01
C MET A 26 -10.87 -24.10 1.20
N ASP A 27 -10.41 -23.28 0.25
CA ASP A 27 -11.31 -22.58 -0.66
C ASP A 27 -11.93 -23.60 -1.61
N GLN A 28 -13.23 -23.86 -1.42
CA GLN A 28 -13.97 -24.78 -2.29
C GLN A 28 -14.46 -24.09 -3.57
N THR A 29 -14.40 -22.76 -3.62
CA THR A 29 -14.92 -21.95 -4.73
C THR A 29 -13.94 -21.82 -5.88
N THR A 30 -12.63 -21.92 -5.64
CA THR A 30 -11.62 -21.93 -6.69
C THR A 30 -11.26 -23.36 -7.08
N ARG A 31 -11.30 -23.69 -8.38
CA ARG A 31 -10.86 -24.99 -8.93
C ARG A 31 -9.38 -25.31 -8.65
N ARG A 32 -8.62 -24.36 -8.09
CA ARG A 32 -7.28 -24.56 -7.53
C ARG A 32 -7.44 -24.74 -6.03
N GLN A 33 -6.95 -25.86 -5.50
CA GLN A 33 -6.93 -26.16 -4.06
C GLN A 33 -5.91 -25.26 -3.34
N ASP A 34 -6.10 -23.94 -3.38
CA ASP A 34 -5.25 -23.01 -2.69
C ASP A 34 -5.64 -23.01 -1.20
N GLN A 35 -4.81 -23.68 -0.42
CA GLN A 35 -4.93 -23.69 1.03
C GLN A 35 -4.35 -22.39 1.57
N PHE A 36 -5.16 -21.61 2.29
CA PHE A 36 -4.66 -20.47 3.05
C PHE A 36 -4.99 -20.62 4.54
N TRP A 37 -4.28 -19.82 5.34
CA TRP A 37 -4.53 -19.72 6.76
C TRP A 37 -5.44 -18.54 7.04
N THR A 38 -6.46 -18.77 7.86
CA THR A 38 -7.33 -17.74 8.42
C THR A 38 -7.00 -17.59 9.89
N TYR A 39 -6.82 -16.37 10.34
CA TYR A 39 -6.54 -16.01 11.73
C TYR A 39 -7.83 -15.48 12.32
N ILE A 40 -8.27 -16.06 13.43
CA ILE A 40 -9.49 -15.67 14.13
C ILE A 40 -9.09 -14.92 15.39
N GLY A 41 -9.72 -13.77 15.60
CA GLY A 41 -9.47 -12.90 16.73
C GLY A 41 -10.68 -12.06 17.07
N TYR A 42 -10.55 -11.17 18.03
CA TYR A 42 -11.61 -10.24 18.41
C TYR A 42 -11.03 -8.86 18.65
N GLN A 43 -11.86 -7.83 18.52
CA GLN A 43 -11.47 -6.49 18.93
C GLN A 43 -11.28 -6.47 20.45
N VAL A 44 -10.26 -5.74 20.92
CA VAL A 44 -10.01 -5.54 22.35
C VAL A 44 -10.05 -4.07 22.69
N ASP A 45 -10.54 -3.76 23.89
CA ASP A 45 -10.49 -2.42 24.44
C ASP A 45 -9.06 -2.04 24.89
N ARG A 46 -8.93 -0.87 25.51
CA ARG A 46 -7.64 -0.38 26.02
C ARG A 46 -7.07 -1.27 27.13
N ASP A 47 -7.93 -1.89 27.91
CA ASP A 47 -7.61 -2.73 29.07
C ASP A 47 -7.40 -4.20 28.69
N GLY A 48 -7.64 -4.56 27.42
CA GLY A 48 -7.50 -5.90 26.89
C GLY A 48 -8.78 -6.74 26.98
N ASN A 49 -9.91 -6.16 27.39
CA ASN A 49 -11.19 -6.86 27.39
C ASN A 49 -11.71 -7.00 25.95
N ARG A 50 -12.36 -8.13 25.68
CA ARG A 50 -12.97 -8.40 24.38
C ARG A 50 -14.14 -7.47 24.11
N ILE A 51 -14.15 -6.88 22.92
CA ILE A 51 -15.27 -6.13 22.34
C ILE A 51 -15.77 -6.89 21.11
N GLY A 52 -17.07 -7.21 21.08
CA GLY A 52 -17.75 -7.70 19.90
C GLY A 52 -17.48 -9.15 19.50
N GLU A 53 -17.97 -9.48 18.29
CA GLU A 53 -17.89 -10.81 17.71
C GLU A 53 -16.50 -11.14 17.15
N PRO A 54 -16.13 -12.42 17.08
CA PRO A 54 -14.88 -12.84 16.45
C PRO A 54 -14.87 -12.45 14.98
N ARG A 55 -13.72 -12.01 14.50
CA ARG A 55 -13.46 -11.69 13.09
C ARG A 55 -12.34 -12.57 12.57
N GLY A 56 -12.30 -12.73 11.25
CA GLY A 56 -11.36 -13.59 10.55
C GLY A 56 -10.49 -12.78 9.59
N TRP A 57 -9.21 -13.09 9.55
CA TRP A 57 -8.25 -12.44 8.65
C TRP A 57 -7.47 -13.47 7.87
N LYS A 58 -7.26 -13.23 6.59
CA LYS A 58 -6.40 -14.07 5.75
C LYS A 58 -4.94 -13.90 6.14
N SER A 59 -4.09 -14.83 5.70
CA SER A 59 -2.65 -14.83 5.98
C SER A 59 -1.90 -13.61 5.42
N ASP A 60 -2.47 -12.93 4.45
CA ASP A 60 -1.97 -11.66 3.91
C ASP A 60 -2.30 -10.45 4.80
N GLY A 61 -3.16 -10.62 5.82
CA GLY A 61 -3.63 -9.56 6.72
C GLY A 61 -4.98 -8.98 6.33
N ARG A 62 -5.58 -9.39 5.22
CA ARG A 62 -6.88 -8.84 4.79
C ARG A 62 -8.02 -9.45 5.58
N ASP A 63 -9.09 -8.67 5.80
CA ASP A 63 -10.33 -9.23 6.35
C ASP A 63 -10.82 -10.37 5.44
N TRP A 64 -11.39 -11.39 6.05
CA TRP A 64 -12.03 -12.49 5.37
C TRP A 64 -13.09 -12.02 4.38
N THR A 65 -13.86 -10.99 4.75
CA THR A 65 -14.92 -10.41 3.91
C THR A 65 -14.37 -9.54 2.78
N GLY A 66 -13.09 -9.18 2.80
CA GLY A 66 -12.45 -8.34 1.79
C GLY A 66 -12.64 -6.84 2.02
N ASP A 67 -13.21 -6.42 3.15
CA ASP A 67 -13.36 -5.02 3.51
C ASP A 67 -12.00 -4.40 3.87
N MET A 68 -11.69 -3.23 3.29
CA MET A 68 -10.42 -2.53 3.52
C MET A 68 -10.25 -2.10 4.98
N ASP A 69 -11.35 -1.76 5.66
CA ASP A 69 -11.38 -1.34 7.07
C ASP A 69 -11.01 -2.45 8.05
N GLY A 70 -11.00 -3.70 7.57
CA GLY A 70 -10.65 -4.86 8.38
C GLY A 70 -9.22 -5.35 8.17
N ASN A 71 -8.36 -4.72 7.35
CA ASN A 71 -7.00 -5.26 7.19
C ASN A 71 -6.18 -5.07 8.47
N ILE A 72 -5.46 -6.10 8.91
CA ILE A 72 -4.56 -6.02 10.04
C ILE A 72 -3.27 -5.29 9.62
N ILE A 73 -2.99 -4.19 10.30
CA ILE A 73 -1.70 -3.52 10.36
C ILE A 73 -0.96 -4.03 11.60
N ARG A 74 0.33 -4.36 11.46
CA ARG A 74 1.15 -4.61 12.64
C ARG A 74 1.22 -3.34 13.48
N GLU A 75 0.79 -3.41 14.75
CA GLU A 75 1.21 -2.49 15.81
C GLU A 75 2.71 -2.24 15.63
N ALA A 76 3.13 -0.98 15.72
CA ALA A 76 4.51 -0.56 15.65
C ALA A 76 5.44 -1.60 16.31
N ASP A 77 6.30 -2.23 15.51
CA ASP A 77 7.26 -3.28 15.87
C ASP A 77 7.15 -3.81 17.32
N ILE A 78 6.35 -4.86 17.54
CA ILE A 78 6.16 -5.63 18.79
C ILE A 78 7.22 -5.28 19.86
N GLY A 79 6.84 -4.44 20.82
CA GLY A 79 7.70 -4.05 21.95
C GLY A 79 7.92 -2.54 22.15
N MET A 80 7.36 -1.68 21.31
CA MET A 80 7.30 -0.24 21.57
C MET A 80 5.97 0.13 22.22
N SER A 81 5.99 0.50 23.50
CA SER A 81 4.88 1.19 24.17
C SER A 81 5.05 2.69 23.99
N ILE A 82 4.35 3.29 23.03
CA ILE A 82 4.34 4.75 22.81
C ILE A 82 2.98 5.31 23.23
N THR A 83 2.98 6.54 23.76
CA THR A 83 1.75 7.28 24.06
C THR A 83 1.17 7.93 22.80
N GLU A 84 -0.09 8.36 22.84
CA GLU A 84 -0.73 9.04 21.70
C GLU A 84 0.10 10.23 21.17
N PRO A 85 0.59 11.16 22.00
CA PRO A 85 1.41 12.27 21.50
C PRO A 85 2.72 11.81 20.86
N GLN A 86 3.30 10.71 21.34
CA GLN A 86 4.53 10.12 20.77
C GLN A 86 4.25 9.46 19.42
N ALA A 87 3.08 8.84 19.26
CA ALA A 87 2.62 8.31 17.98
C ALA A 87 2.44 9.44 16.96
N VAL A 88 1.79 10.54 17.33
CA VAL A 88 1.63 11.73 16.47
C VAL A 88 3.00 12.30 16.07
N ILE A 89 3.94 12.44 17.00
CA ILE A 89 5.31 12.91 16.69
C ILE A 89 5.97 11.97 15.66
N LEU A 90 5.88 10.66 15.89
CA LEU A 90 6.48 9.66 15.02
C LEU A 90 5.85 9.66 13.63
N GLU A 91 4.53 9.74 13.52
CA GLU A 91 3.81 9.83 12.25
C GLU A 91 4.22 11.07 11.46
N ARG A 92 4.38 12.22 12.12
CA ARG A 92 4.87 13.45 11.49
C ARG A 92 6.28 13.33 10.97
N LEU A 93 7.16 12.62 11.68
CA LEU A 93 8.51 12.34 11.21
C LEU A 93 8.52 11.39 10.01
N ILE A 94 7.61 10.42 9.97
CA ILE A 94 7.42 9.54 8.81
C ILE A 94 6.89 10.34 7.61
N GLU A 95 5.87 11.16 7.80
CA GLU A 95 5.34 12.08 6.76
C GLU A 95 6.43 13.02 6.24
N ALA A 96 7.27 13.55 7.13
CA ALA A 96 8.41 14.39 6.78
C ALA A 96 9.43 13.64 5.93
N MET A 97 9.77 12.39 6.29
CA MET A 97 10.68 11.55 5.50
C MET A 97 10.11 11.20 4.12
N GLU A 98 8.82 10.87 4.03
CA GLU A 98 8.16 10.65 2.74
C GLU A 98 8.21 11.90 1.85
N THR A 99 8.04 13.07 2.45
CA THR A 99 8.11 14.36 1.77
C THR A 99 9.53 14.63 1.28
N ASP A 100 10.53 14.45 2.14
CA ASP A 100 11.95 14.63 1.81
C ASP A 100 12.40 13.71 0.67
N MET A 101 11.98 12.43 0.70
CA MET A 101 12.25 11.49 -0.40
C MET A 101 11.53 11.83 -1.70
N ALA A 102 10.36 12.48 -1.62
CA ALA A 102 9.59 12.89 -2.80
C ALA A 102 10.05 14.22 -3.39
N LEU A 103 10.71 15.06 -2.58
CA LEU A 103 11.32 16.29 -3.06
C LEU A 103 12.30 15.94 -4.19
N PRO A 104 12.31 16.72 -5.28
CA PRO A 104 13.31 16.55 -6.30
C PRO A 104 14.67 16.80 -5.65
N ILE A 105 15.40 15.73 -5.33
CA ILE A 105 16.83 15.81 -5.07
C ILE A 105 17.38 16.55 -6.28
N ALA A 106 18.18 17.61 -6.07
CA ALA A 106 18.90 18.25 -7.15
C ALA A 106 19.94 17.26 -7.72
N THR A 107 19.48 16.25 -8.46
CA THR A 107 20.29 15.31 -9.21
C THR A 107 20.55 15.90 -10.58
N GLY A 108 21.45 16.89 -10.59
CA GLY A 108 22.19 17.31 -11.77
C GLY A 108 23.65 17.49 -11.37
N PRO A 109 24.62 17.15 -12.24
CA PRO A 109 25.98 17.67 -12.08
C PRO A 109 25.87 19.20 -11.95
N LYS A 110 26.50 19.81 -10.93
CA LYS A 110 26.44 21.27 -10.67
C LYS A 110 26.78 22.14 -11.90
N LEU A 111 27.40 21.56 -12.93
CA LEU A 111 27.75 22.18 -14.20
C LEU A 111 26.56 22.42 -15.14
N PHE A 112 25.45 21.71 -14.97
CA PHE A 112 24.22 21.87 -15.77
C PHE A 112 23.06 22.24 -14.84
N GLY A 113 23.05 23.49 -14.36
CA GLY A 113 21.98 23.96 -13.47
C GLY A 113 20.60 23.81 -14.12
N ASN A 114 19.67 23.12 -13.43
CA ASN A 114 18.22 22.93 -13.72
C ASN A 114 17.73 22.67 -15.16
N ALA A 115 18.59 22.70 -16.17
CA ALA A 115 18.30 22.47 -17.56
C ALA A 115 18.73 21.04 -17.89
N TRP A 116 17.99 20.07 -17.33
CA TRP A 116 17.81 18.85 -18.11
C TRP A 116 17.08 19.28 -19.39
N PRO A 117 17.58 18.94 -20.59
CA PRO A 117 16.80 19.19 -21.80
C PRO A 117 15.45 18.53 -21.58
N GLU A 118 14.37 19.31 -21.63
CA GLU A 118 13.02 18.76 -21.70
C GLU A 118 13.06 17.73 -22.82
N THR A 119 12.80 16.46 -22.49
CA THR A 119 12.47 15.47 -23.50
C THR A 119 11.19 15.97 -24.13
N SER A 120 11.32 16.76 -25.19
CA SER A 120 10.23 17.27 -26.00
C SER A 120 9.70 16.12 -26.84
N SER A 121 9.14 15.10 -26.19
CA SER A 121 8.27 14.18 -26.90
C SER A 121 7.01 14.97 -27.23
N THR A 122 6.85 15.28 -28.51
CA THR A 122 5.68 16.02 -28.97
C THR A 122 4.44 15.13 -28.73
N SER A 123 3.27 15.71 -28.45
CA SER A 123 2.05 14.91 -28.18
C SER A 123 1.69 13.97 -29.34
N THR A 124 2.14 14.31 -30.55
CA THR A 124 2.03 13.51 -31.77
C THR A 124 2.94 12.29 -31.78
N GLU A 125 4.22 12.43 -31.41
CA GLU A 125 5.18 11.31 -31.33
C GLU A 125 4.75 10.31 -30.26
N THR A 126 4.29 10.84 -29.14
CA THR A 126 3.69 10.07 -28.05
C THR A 126 2.54 9.19 -28.53
N ARG A 127 1.59 9.78 -29.25
CA ARG A 127 0.41 9.07 -29.78
C ARG A 127 0.82 8.04 -30.83
N GLY A 128 1.86 8.33 -31.61
CA GLY A 128 2.48 7.40 -32.54
C GLY A 128 3.01 6.14 -31.84
N HIS A 129 3.75 6.30 -30.75
CA HIS A 129 4.24 5.16 -29.95
C HIS A 129 3.10 4.34 -29.35
N GLU A 130 2.08 4.99 -28.78
CA GLU A 130 0.89 4.31 -28.24
C GLU A 130 0.16 3.50 -29.33
N THR A 131 0.02 4.06 -30.54
CA THR A 131 -0.60 3.33 -31.66
C THR A 131 0.23 2.15 -32.14
N VAL A 132 1.57 2.29 -32.19
CA VAL A 132 2.47 1.19 -32.58
C VAL A 132 2.41 0.06 -31.55
N GLU A 133 2.37 0.37 -30.26
CA GLU A 133 2.24 -0.63 -29.19
C GLU A 133 0.90 -1.36 -29.20
N LEU A 134 -0.20 -0.63 -29.39
CA LEU A 134 -1.53 -1.23 -29.51
C LEU A 134 -1.65 -2.19 -30.71
N VAL A 135 -0.98 -1.86 -31.82
CA VAL A 135 -0.93 -2.72 -33.01
C VAL A 135 0.01 -3.92 -32.80
N ALA A 136 1.11 -3.74 -32.08
CA ALA A 136 2.06 -4.81 -31.77
C ALA A 136 1.60 -5.74 -30.64
N GLY A 137 0.58 -5.35 -29.85
CA GLY A 137 0.09 -6.09 -28.69
C GLY A 137 1.01 -6.04 -27.47
N GLU A 138 1.99 -5.14 -27.47
CA GLU A 138 2.99 -4.99 -26.40
C GLU A 138 2.81 -3.64 -25.71
N GLU A 139 2.19 -3.62 -24.52
CA GLU A 139 1.88 -2.38 -23.78
C GLU A 139 3.03 -1.90 -22.85
N HIS A 140 4.27 -2.24 -23.16
CA HIS A 140 5.37 -2.07 -22.20
C HIS A 140 5.72 -0.59 -21.95
N ILE A 141 5.81 0.23 -22.99
CA ILE A 141 6.16 1.66 -22.93
C ILE A 141 4.98 2.46 -22.37
N THR A 142 3.75 2.15 -22.79
CA THR A 142 2.53 2.79 -22.29
C THR A 142 2.36 2.55 -20.78
N ARG A 143 2.59 1.33 -20.27
CA ARG A 143 2.57 1.05 -18.82
C ARG A 143 3.68 1.79 -18.07
N GLN A 144 4.90 1.80 -18.61
CA GLN A 144 6.02 2.56 -18.00
C GLN A 144 5.70 4.06 -17.93
N ARG A 145 5.04 4.59 -18.95
CA ARG A 145 4.64 6.00 -19.00
C ARG A 145 3.52 6.33 -18.03
N HIS A 146 2.47 5.52 -17.95
CA HIS A 146 1.43 5.69 -16.94
C HIS A 146 1.99 5.59 -15.52
N ALA A 147 2.92 4.65 -15.28
CA ALA A 147 3.64 4.57 -14.02
C ALA A 147 4.42 5.88 -13.75
N ALA A 148 5.16 6.40 -14.74
CA ALA A 148 5.89 7.66 -14.58
C ALA A 148 4.99 8.89 -14.34
N VAL A 149 3.82 8.96 -14.98
CA VAL A 149 2.83 10.04 -14.77
C VAL A 149 2.19 9.94 -13.39
N ASN A 150 1.85 8.72 -12.95
CA ASN A 150 1.33 8.46 -11.61
C ASN A 150 2.38 8.81 -10.56
N ASP A 151 3.64 8.39 -10.75
CA ASP A 151 4.77 8.75 -9.89
C ASP A 151 4.93 10.28 -9.77
N LEU A 152 4.80 11.00 -10.89
CA LEU A 152 4.91 12.45 -10.90
C LEU A 152 3.74 13.13 -10.16
N THR A 153 2.54 12.60 -10.30
CA THR A 153 1.34 13.07 -9.59
C THR A 153 1.45 12.79 -8.09
N GLU A 154 1.85 11.58 -7.71
CA GLU A 154 2.11 11.20 -6.32
C GLU A 154 3.21 12.06 -5.70
N ARG A 155 4.30 12.32 -6.43
CA ARG A 155 5.37 13.23 -5.98
C ARG A 155 4.85 14.64 -5.78
N ARG A 156 4.07 15.19 -6.71
CA ARG A 156 3.46 16.53 -6.56
C ARG A 156 2.56 16.61 -5.34
N ALA A 157 1.74 15.59 -5.08
CA ALA A 157 0.91 15.52 -3.88
C ALA A 157 1.75 15.47 -2.60
N LYS A 158 2.84 14.69 -2.61
CA LYS A 158 3.80 14.59 -1.50
C LYS A 158 4.60 15.88 -1.28
N CYS A 159 4.78 16.71 -2.31
CA CYS A 159 5.58 17.94 -2.27
C CYS A 159 4.76 19.24 -2.17
N SER A 160 3.53 19.19 -1.65
CA SER A 160 2.71 20.40 -1.47
C SER A 160 3.35 21.37 -0.45
N ARG A 161 3.22 22.68 -0.66
CA ARG A 161 3.77 23.72 0.24
C ARG A 161 3.37 23.53 1.71
N PRO A 162 2.11 23.21 2.05
CA PRO A 162 1.74 22.93 3.43
C PRO A 162 2.46 21.69 4.00
N ARG A 163 2.65 20.66 3.17
CA ARG A 163 3.35 19.44 3.58
C ARG A 163 4.85 19.68 3.79
N ILE A 164 5.49 20.52 2.96
CA ILE A 164 6.86 20.99 3.17
C ILE A 164 6.99 21.76 4.50
N GLY A 165 6.06 22.67 4.80
CA GLY A 165 6.07 23.38 6.08
C GLY A 165 5.97 22.45 7.30
N ARG A 166 5.13 21.40 7.20
CA ARG A 166 5.04 20.35 8.24
C ARG A 166 6.29 19.48 8.32
N MET A 167 6.92 19.19 7.20
CA MET A 167 8.21 18.48 7.16
C MET A 167 9.30 19.29 7.88
N GLU A 168 9.42 20.59 7.58
CA GLU A 168 10.37 21.50 8.25
C GLU A 168 10.10 21.59 9.76
N GLU A 169 8.82 21.72 10.15
CA GLU A 169 8.41 21.71 11.54
C GLU A 169 8.82 20.39 12.23
N ALA A 170 8.49 19.24 11.65
CA ALA A 170 8.81 17.93 12.21
C ALA A 170 10.32 17.70 12.34
N PHE A 171 11.12 18.09 11.34
CA PHE A 171 12.58 18.02 11.42
C PHE A 171 13.18 18.99 12.44
N SER A 172 12.54 20.13 12.68
CA SER A 172 12.93 21.03 13.77
C SER A 172 12.79 20.37 15.15
N TRP A 173 11.86 19.41 15.32
CA TRP A 173 11.72 18.66 16.57
C TRP A 173 12.88 17.69 16.81
N VAL A 174 13.50 17.17 15.75
CA VAL A 174 14.67 16.28 15.85
C VAL A 174 15.87 17.04 16.43
N SER A 175 15.97 18.36 16.18
CA SER A 175 16.99 19.21 16.80
C SER A 175 16.88 19.29 18.33
N LEU A 176 15.72 18.92 18.89
CA LEU A 176 15.49 18.89 20.33
C LEU A 176 16.20 17.72 21.00
N VAL A 177 16.50 16.64 20.29
CA VAL A 177 17.20 15.48 20.86
C VAL A 177 18.68 15.80 21.00
N PHE A 178 19.24 15.62 22.20
CA PHE A 178 20.61 16.02 22.49
C PHE A 178 21.66 15.06 21.89
N ASP A 179 21.44 13.76 21.95
CA ASP A 179 22.40 12.74 21.49
C ASP A 179 22.29 12.51 19.97
N ASP A 180 23.42 12.67 19.27
CA ASP A 180 23.54 12.46 17.82
C ASP A 180 23.19 11.04 17.37
N GLU A 181 23.56 10.03 18.15
CA GLU A 181 23.27 8.64 17.78
C GLU A 181 21.78 8.35 17.93
N ASP A 182 21.15 8.91 18.95
CA ASP A 182 19.72 8.80 19.19
C ASP A 182 18.92 9.54 18.09
N ARG A 183 19.39 10.70 17.62
CA ARG A 183 18.85 11.38 16.42
C ARG A 183 18.93 10.52 15.18
N LYS A 184 20.10 9.94 14.89
CA LYS A 184 20.29 9.06 13.72
C LYS A 184 19.38 7.83 13.78
N VAL A 185 19.21 7.26 14.97
CA VAL A 185 18.32 6.12 15.19
C VAL A 185 16.86 6.47 14.89
N LEU A 186 16.38 7.61 15.39
CA LEU A 186 15.01 8.07 15.16
C LEU A 186 14.75 8.36 13.69
N LEU A 187 15.64 9.09 13.02
CA LEU A 187 15.56 9.39 11.59
C LEU A 187 15.61 8.11 10.74
N ALA A 188 16.52 7.19 11.03
CA ALA A 188 16.61 5.92 10.30
C ALA A 188 15.35 5.07 10.46
N TYR A 189 14.70 5.08 11.63
CA TYR A 189 13.43 4.41 11.82
C TYR A 189 12.32 5.05 10.98
N ALA A 190 12.20 6.38 11.01
CA ALA A 190 11.22 7.11 10.22
C ALA A 190 11.42 6.88 8.70
N GLU A 191 12.66 6.91 8.22
CA GLU A 191 13.01 6.63 6.82
C GLU A 191 12.60 5.21 6.39
N VAL A 192 12.89 4.21 7.22
CA VAL A 192 12.52 2.81 6.95
C VAL A 192 11.01 2.64 6.88
N LYS A 193 10.26 3.32 7.75
CA LYS A 193 8.80 3.29 7.74
C LYS A 193 8.20 4.02 6.55
N ALA A 194 8.73 5.19 6.19
CA ALA A 194 8.35 5.94 5.00
C ALA A 194 8.58 5.13 3.70
N LYS A 195 9.60 4.26 3.68
CA LYS A 195 9.85 3.32 2.57
C LYS A 195 8.98 2.04 2.60
N GLY A 196 8.19 1.84 3.65
CA GLY A 196 7.42 0.61 3.86
C GLY A 196 8.29 -0.63 4.12
N TRP A 197 9.53 -0.46 4.60
CA TRP A 197 10.48 -1.56 4.81
C TRP A 197 10.38 -2.17 6.21
N GLU A 198 10.84 -3.41 6.35
CA GLU A 198 10.95 -4.07 7.66
C GLU A 198 12.21 -3.59 8.42
N PHE A 199 12.01 -2.99 9.59
CA PHE A 199 13.09 -2.42 10.40
C PHE A 199 14.14 -3.45 10.85
N LYS A 200 13.72 -4.69 11.11
CA LYS A 200 14.64 -5.80 11.44
C LYS A 200 15.66 -6.02 10.31
N ARG A 201 15.19 -6.12 9.07
CA ARG A 201 16.04 -6.32 7.89
C ARG A 201 16.99 -5.15 7.67
N PHE A 202 16.53 -3.92 7.93
CA PHE A 202 17.37 -2.73 7.87
C PHE A 202 18.53 -2.78 8.88
N ILE A 203 18.24 -3.12 10.15
CA ILE A 203 19.26 -3.26 11.20
C ILE A 203 20.32 -4.30 10.83
N GLU A 204 19.89 -5.48 10.37
CA GLU A 204 20.80 -6.56 9.95
C GLU A 204 21.73 -6.10 8.82
N ASN A 205 21.17 -5.44 7.79
CA ASN A 205 21.96 -4.93 6.68
C ASN A 205 22.92 -3.81 7.10
N ARG A 206 22.49 -2.90 7.99
CA ARG A 206 23.34 -1.84 8.55
C ARG A 206 24.52 -2.44 9.30
N ASN A 207 24.27 -3.37 10.23
CA ASN A 207 25.32 -3.98 11.05
C ASN A 207 26.34 -4.74 10.20
N ARG A 208 25.89 -5.40 9.12
CA ARG A 208 26.77 -6.04 8.14
C ARG A 208 27.65 -5.03 7.38
N ARG A 209 27.09 -3.88 6.99
CA ARG A 209 27.80 -2.84 6.23
C ARG A 209 28.80 -2.06 7.09
N LEU A 210 28.52 -1.91 8.39
CA LEU A 210 29.30 -1.08 9.31
C LEU A 210 29.75 -1.90 10.54
N PRO A 211 30.64 -2.90 10.36
CA PRO A 211 31.07 -3.78 11.44
C PRO A 211 31.91 -3.06 12.52
N HIS A 212 32.54 -1.94 12.18
CA HIS A 212 33.34 -1.13 13.10
C HIS A 212 32.50 -0.22 14.01
N LYS A 213 31.19 -0.11 13.79
CA LYS A 213 30.28 0.68 14.63
C LYS A 213 29.54 -0.24 15.58
N ASN A 214 29.08 0.32 16.70
CA ASN A 214 28.25 -0.40 17.66
C ASN A 214 27.05 -1.06 16.95
N ALA A 215 26.95 -2.38 17.14
CA ALA A 215 25.89 -3.18 16.57
C ALA A 215 24.54 -2.73 17.12
N TRP A 216 23.61 -2.46 16.21
CA TRP A 216 22.24 -2.13 16.58
C TRP A 216 21.49 -3.40 16.94
N VAL A 217 20.95 -3.46 18.15
CA VAL A 217 20.10 -4.55 18.63
C VAL A 217 18.66 -4.07 18.65
N LYS A 218 17.74 -4.76 17.94
CA LYS A 218 16.35 -4.33 17.73
C LYS A 218 15.68 -3.82 19.01
N ARG A 219 15.67 -4.61 20.09
CA ARG A 219 15.04 -4.24 21.37
C ARG A 219 15.62 -2.96 21.97
N THR A 220 16.94 -2.80 21.94
CA THR A 220 17.64 -1.62 22.48
C THR A 220 17.35 -0.37 21.67
N ILE A 221 17.33 -0.49 20.34
CA ILE A 221 17.03 0.60 19.42
C ILE A 221 15.58 1.06 19.57
N LEU A 222 14.61 0.12 19.62
CA LEU A 222 13.21 0.47 19.85
C LEU A 222 12.99 1.21 21.18
N ARG A 223 13.67 0.79 22.25
CA ARG A 223 13.66 1.51 23.54
C ARG A 223 14.26 2.91 23.44
N LYS A 224 15.35 3.08 22.69
CA LYS A 224 15.95 4.41 22.40
C LYS A 224 14.96 5.28 21.62
N ILE A 225 14.26 4.73 20.63
CA ILE A 225 13.23 5.46 19.89
C ILE A 225 12.11 5.93 20.83
N THR A 226 11.56 5.04 21.68
CA THR A 226 10.54 5.46 22.67
C THR A 226 11.06 6.56 23.60
N LYS A 227 12.29 6.43 24.12
CA LYS A 227 12.89 7.43 25.01
C LYS A 227 13.09 8.79 24.31
N THR A 228 13.54 8.79 23.06
CA THR A 228 13.72 10.01 22.27
C THR A 228 12.40 10.68 21.95
N LEU A 229 11.36 9.92 21.59
CA LEU A 229 10.00 10.45 21.40
C LEU A 229 9.46 11.09 22.69
N GLN A 230 9.68 10.46 23.84
CA GLN A 230 9.32 11.04 25.15
C GLN A 230 10.08 12.35 25.44
N GLU A 231 11.37 12.42 25.10
CA GLU A 231 12.17 13.64 25.26
C GLU A 231 11.64 14.78 24.38
N VAL A 232 11.34 14.48 23.11
CA VAL A 232 10.74 15.44 22.17
C VAL A 232 9.38 15.91 22.71
N GLU A 233 8.51 14.99 23.13
CA GLU A 233 7.21 15.31 23.71
C GLU A 233 7.34 16.27 24.91
N MET A 234 8.23 15.98 25.85
CA MET A 234 8.47 16.85 27.01
C MET A 234 8.93 18.25 26.59
N LYS A 235 9.81 18.35 25.58
CA LYS A 235 10.32 19.63 25.07
C LYS A 235 9.27 20.40 24.27
N LEU A 236 8.41 19.72 23.51
CA LEU A 236 7.29 20.34 22.81
C LEU A 236 6.24 20.89 23.79
N ARG A 237 5.92 20.13 24.84
CA ARG A 237 5.03 20.60 25.93
C ARG A 237 5.57 21.86 26.60
N LYS A 238 6.88 21.92 26.88
CA LYS A 238 7.54 23.13 27.43
C LYS A 238 7.46 24.35 26.52
N ARG A 239 7.40 24.14 25.20
CA ARG A 239 7.27 25.20 24.19
C ARG A 239 5.81 25.58 23.89
N ALA A 240 4.84 24.98 24.60
CA ALA A 240 3.40 25.15 24.38
C ALA A 240 2.96 24.83 22.93
N ILE A 241 3.70 23.95 22.23
CA ILE A 241 3.31 23.50 20.90
C ILE A 241 2.22 22.45 21.08
N ILE A 242 1.00 22.80 20.66
CA ILE A 242 -0.14 21.87 20.68
C ILE A 242 -0.01 20.94 19.48
N LEU A 243 0.28 19.66 19.76
CA LEU A 243 0.18 18.60 18.77
C LEU A 243 -1.31 18.43 18.44
N ARG A 244 -1.75 19.05 17.35
CA ARG A 244 -3.09 18.80 16.83
C ARG A 244 -3.10 17.40 16.25
N ASP A 245 -4.00 16.55 16.72
CA ASP A 245 -4.37 15.33 16.02
C ASP A 245 -4.71 15.73 14.60
N CYS A 246 -3.82 15.41 13.69
CA CYS A 246 -4.21 15.40 12.31
C CYS A 246 -4.97 14.10 12.18
N ALA A 247 -6.30 14.24 12.19
CA ALA A 247 -7.25 13.30 11.62
C ALA A 247 -6.49 12.50 10.57
N GLY A 248 -6.33 11.20 10.83
CA GLY A 248 -5.17 10.41 10.46
C GLY A 248 -4.56 10.71 9.11
N LEU A 249 -3.31 10.34 8.93
CA LEU A 249 -2.73 10.13 7.62
C LEU A 249 -3.47 8.97 6.88
N HIS A 250 -4.80 9.05 6.74
CA HIS A 250 -5.47 8.86 5.48
C HIS A 250 -4.65 9.68 4.49
N VAL A 251 -3.62 9.03 3.96
CA VAL A 251 -3.18 9.27 2.60
C VAL A 251 -4.49 9.44 1.85
N SER A 252 -4.79 10.67 1.46
CA SER A 252 -5.76 10.94 0.42
C SER A 252 -5.15 10.32 -0.84
N HIS A 253 -5.17 8.99 -0.92
CA HIS A 253 -5.74 8.36 -2.07
C HIS A 253 -7.13 8.98 -2.15
N GLU A 254 -7.23 10.17 -2.75
CA GLU A 254 -8.44 10.47 -3.48
C GLU A 254 -8.63 9.23 -4.33
N GLU A 255 -9.58 8.37 -3.93
CA GLU A 255 -10.07 7.32 -4.80
C GLU A 255 -10.22 8.01 -6.12
N ALA A 256 -9.40 7.60 -7.11
CA ALA A 256 -9.39 8.23 -8.40
C ALA A 256 -10.86 8.32 -8.79
N LYS A 257 -11.41 9.54 -8.82
CA LYS A 257 -12.83 9.74 -9.09
C LYS A 257 -13.03 9.00 -10.39
N HIS A 258 -13.63 7.81 -10.32
CA HIS A 258 -13.93 7.04 -11.49
C HIS A 258 -14.92 7.94 -12.20
N SER A 259 -14.40 8.72 -13.14
CA SER A 259 -15.16 9.42 -14.14
C SER A 259 -15.74 8.27 -14.96
N CYS A 260 -16.81 7.67 -14.44
CA CYS A 260 -17.78 6.87 -15.14
C CYS A 260 -18.54 7.81 -16.09
N LYS A 261 -17.81 8.58 -16.91
CA LYS A 261 -18.28 8.95 -18.22
C LYS A 261 -18.21 7.64 -19.01
N SER A 262 -19.22 6.80 -18.79
CA SER A 262 -19.60 5.82 -19.78
C SER A 262 -19.72 6.59 -21.09
N ILE A 263 -18.77 6.37 -21.99
CA ILE A 263 -18.90 6.82 -23.37
C ILE A 263 -19.98 5.90 -23.95
N THR A 264 -21.24 6.20 -23.64
CA THR A 264 -22.32 5.78 -24.52
C THR A 264 -22.11 6.58 -25.79
N SER A 265 -21.49 5.96 -26.78
CA SER A 265 -21.59 6.42 -28.15
C SER A 265 -23.06 6.31 -28.54
N THR A 266 -23.84 7.35 -28.23
CA THR A 266 -25.07 7.64 -28.95
C THR A 266 -24.65 7.94 -30.37
N VAL A 267 -24.59 6.88 -31.17
CA VAL A 267 -24.53 6.92 -32.61
C VAL A 267 -25.78 7.71 -33.04
N CYS A 268 -25.57 8.97 -33.38
CA CYS A 268 -26.53 9.74 -34.15
C CYS A 268 -26.74 8.98 -35.46
N GLY A 269 -27.96 8.49 -35.65
CA GLY A 269 -28.40 7.94 -36.91
C GLY A 269 -28.34 8.99 -38.01
N ARG A 270 -27.92 8.55 -39.18
CA ARG A 270 -28.58 8.86 -40.45
C ARG A 270 -28.11 7.90 -41.54
N ASP A 271 -29.04 7.69 -42.46
CA ASP A 271 -28.95 7.01 -43.76
C ASP A 271 -29.23 5.50 -43.65
N GLU A 272 -30.50 5.09 -43.68
CA GLU A 272 -31.36 4.90 -44.87
C GLU A 272 -30.80 3.88 -45.87
N GLU A 273 -31.65 2.87 -46.11
CA GLU A 273 -31.72 2.02 -47.30
C GLU A 273 -30.42 1.40 -47.80
N ILE A 274 -30.25 0.10 -47.55
CA ILE A 274 -30.01 -0.92 -48.60
C ILE A 274 -30.02 -2.31 -47.93
N ASN A 275 -30.50 -3.30 -48.69
CA ASN A 275 -30.54 -4.73 -48.41
C ASN A 275 -31.69 -5.27 -47.54
N ARG A 276 -32.87 -5.21 -48.16
CA ARG A 276 -33.72 -6.40 -48.29
C ARG A 276 -32.92 -7.50 -48.99
N HIS A 277 -32.66 -8.62 -48.30
CA HIS A 277 -32.45 -10.00 -48.80
C HIS A 277 -31.40 -10.74 -47.96
N ALA A 278 -31.86 -11.42 -46.91
CA ALA A 278 -31.30 -12.70 -46.48
C ALA A 278 -32.34 -13.45 -45.64
N SER A 279 -32.77 -14.60 -46.15
CA SER A 279 -33.73 -15.53 -45.56
C SER A 279 -33.30 -16.06 -44.19
N PRO A 280 -34.25 -16.55 -43.36
CA PRO A 280 -33.94 -17.14 -42.07
C PRO A 280 -33.39 -18.55 -42.26
N MET A 281 -32.16 -18.80 -41.84
CA MET A 281 -31.62 -20.15 -41.72
C MET A 281 -31.23 -20.47 -40.27
N ASN A 282 -31.98 -21.44 -39.76
CA ASN A 282 -31.51 -22.62 -39.04
C ASN A 282 -30.89 -22.46 -37.63
N SER A 283 -31.74 -22.88 -36.69
CA SER A 283 -31.51 -23.96 -35.73
C SER A 283 -30.73 -23.66 -34.45
N PRO A 284 -31.30 -23.99 -33.28
CA PRO A 284 -30.60 -23.89 -32.01
C PRO A 284 -29.49 -24.95 -31.95
N ALA A 285 -28.26 -24.49 -31.69
CA ALA A 285 -27.15 -25.37 -31.38
C ALA A 285 -27.48 -26.15 -30.09
N ASN A 286 -27.70 -27.45 -30.23
CA ASN A 286 -27.79 -28.39 -29.12
C ASN A 286 -26.48 -28.38 -28.32
N ILE A 287 -26.49 -27.67 -27.20
CA ILE A 287 -25.46 -27.74 -26.17
C ILE A 287 -25.59 -29.11 -25.49
N THR A 288 -24.95 -30.11 -26.08
CA THR A 288 -24.78 -31.43 -25.45
C THR A 288 -23.84 -31.25 -24.26
N THR A 289 -24.39 -31.44 -23.06
CA THR A 289 -23.64 -31.30 -21.81
C THR A 289 -22.53 -32.35 -21.74
N ALA A 290 -21.43 -32.03 -21.05
CA ALA A 290 -20.28 -32.93 -20.93
C ALA A 290 -20.66 -34.32 -20.37
N ALA A 291 -21.68 -34.39 -19.53
CA ALA A 291 -22.24 -35.63 -18.98
C ALA A 291 -22.77 -36.58 -20.07
N GLU A 292 -23.38 -36.04 -21.12
CA GLU A 292 -23.99 -36.83 -22.20
C GLU A 292 -22.93 -37.45 -23.13
N ARG A 293 -21.77 -36.79 -23.26
CA ARG A 293 -20.61 -37.34 -24.00
C ARG A 293 -19.94 -38.46 -23.23
N GLU A 294 -19.90 -38.39 -21.90
CA GLU A 294 -19.30 -39.41 -21.05
C GLU A 294 -20.18 -40.67 -20.98
N ALA A 295 -21.51 -40.51 -20.93
CA ALA A 295 -22.46 -41.61 -21.01
C ALA A 295 -22.35 -42.39 -22.34
N ARG A 296 -22.22 -41.69 -23.48
CA ARG A 296 -22.01 -42.34 -24.78
C ARG A 296 -20.67 -43.07 -24.90
N ARG A 297 -19.65 -42.64 -24.17
CA ARG A 297 -18.34 -43.30 -24.15
C ARG A 297 -18.37 -44.60 -23.35
N ARG A 298 -19.08 -44.63 -22.22
CA ARG A 298 -19.28 -45.86 -21.43
C ARG A 298 -20.10 -46.89 -22.20
N ALA A 299 -21.20 -46.49 -22.83
CA ALA A 299 -22.04 -47.40 -23.61
C ALA A 299 -21.29 -48.04 -24.81
N LYS A 300 -20.31 -47.35 -25.40
CA LYS A 300 -19.47 -47.92 -26.47
C LYS A 300 -18.41 -48.92 -25.97
N LEU A 301 -17.97 -48.78 -24.71
CA LEU A 301 -17.02 -49.71 -24.11
C LEU A 301 -17.71 -50.97 -23.58
N GLU A 302 -18.99 -50.89 -23.20
CA GLU A 302 -19.79 -52.06 -22.79
C GLU A 302 -20.31 -52.88 -23.98
N ALA A 303 -20.34 -52.31 -25.19
CA ALA A 303 -20.79 -52.97 -26.40
C ALA A 303 -19.66 -53.60 -27.25
N ALA A 304 -18.40 -53.50 -26.79
CA ALA A 304 -17.22 -54.07 -27.43
C ALA A 304 -16.63 -55.18 -26.57
#